data_AF-A0A940BD08-F1
#
_entry.id   AF-A0A940BD08-F1
#
_cell.length_a   1.000
_cell.length_b   1.000
_cell.length_c   1.000
_cell.angle_alpha   90.00
_cell.angle_beta   90.00
_cell.angle_gamma   90.00
#
_symmetry.space_group_name_H-M   'P 1'
#
loop_
_entity.id
_entity.type
_entity.pdbx_description
1 polymer ?
#
loop_
_entity_poly.entity_id
_entity_poly.type
_entity_poly.pdbx_seq_one_letter_code
_entity_poly.pdbx_strand_id
1 'polypeptide(L)'
;GFSLTLQLHDRALRLAKSDTAFLLDDVWQRPLAALKKRKPQFLPPELETPRGFHSLDELERAKGWLDEAEVAEKLFEGPLRFDLSSWQPVDASKHPLPAPLMSRIFLTALANRLLGGKLAPRPIPASKLGALHRMITLDGHLHPRLREETVNWLESLVPGGGRFAQFCLQQWDEAFCPITPDKMDPRFVGGLLIASDTA
;
A
#
# COMPACT_ATOMS: atom_id res chain seq x y z
N GLY A 1 25.85 -18.39 4.03
CA GLY A 1 25.97 -17.15 3.25
C GLY A 1 25.32 -17.27 1.88
N PHE A 2 26.04 -17.83 0.89
CA PHE A 2 25.64 -17.83 -0.53
C PHE A 2 24.25 -18.42 -0.81
N SER A 3 23.87 -19.51 -0.12
CA SER A 3 22.55 -20.13 -0.28
C SER A 3 21.39 -19.22 0.19
N LEU A 4 21.58 -18.43 1.25
CA LEU A 4 20.53 -17.55 1.77
C LEU A 4 20.28 -16.35 0.85
N THR A 5 21.35 -15.70 0.38
CA THR A 5 21.23 -14.59 -0.58
C THR A 5 20.62 -15.04 -1.90
N LEU A 6 20.92 -16.28 -2.33
CA LEU A 6 20.31 -16.87 -3.53
C LEU A 6 18.81 -17.16 -3.32
N GLN A 7 18.41 -17.66 -2.15
CA GLN A 7 16.99 -17.83 -1.82
C GLN A 7 16.23 -16.50 -1.85
N LEU A 8 16.79 -15.42 -1.29
CA LEU A 8 16.19 -14.10 -1.34
C LEU A 8 16.06 -13.60 -2.79
N HIS A 9 17.08 -13.84 -3.61
CA HIS A 9 17.06 -13.50 -5.04
C HIS A 9 15.93 -14.22 -5.78
N ASP A 10 15.84 -15.54 -5.63
CA ASP A 10 14.84 -16.36 -6.33
C ASP A 10 13.42 -16.00 -5.91
N ARG A 11 13.20 -15.69 -4.62
CA ARG A 11 11.92 -15.17 -4.11
C ARG A 11 11.58 -13.82 -4.74
N ALA A 12 12.52 -12.87 -4.74
CA ALA A 12 12.31 -11.56 -5.35
C ALA A 12 12.02 -11.64 -6.86
N LEU A 13 12.68 -12.55 -7.59
CA LEU A 13 12.41 -12.80 -9.00
C LEU A 13 11.03 -13.42 -9.24
N ARG A 14 10.58 -14.32 -8.36
CA ARG A 14 9.25 -14.93 -8.44
C ARG A 14 8.16 -13.89 -8.22
N LEU A 15 8.29 -13.11 -7.16
CA LEU A 15 7.35 -12.05 -6.82
C LEU A 15 7.27 -11.00 -7.93
N ALA A 16 8.39 -10.66 -8.57
CA ALA A 16 8.41 -9.73 -9.70
C ALA A 16 7.76 -10.26 -10.99
N LYS A 17 7.43 -11.54 -11.06
CA LYS A 17 6.66 -12.14 -12.17
C LYS A 17 5.16 -12.22 -11.89
N SER A 18 4.72 -11.86 -10.69
CA SER A 18 3.29 -11.83 -10.36
C SER A 18 2.57 -10.74 -11.17
N ASP A 19 1.28 -10.94 -11.41
CA ASP A 19 0.45 -9.97 -12.12
C ASP A 19 0.25 -8.68 -11.31
N THR A 20 0.52 -8.72 -10.01
CA THR A 20 0.32 -7.60 -9.09
C THR A 20 1.62 -6.90 -8.69
N ALA A 21 2.78 -7.38 -9.16
CA ALA A 21 4.10 -6.86 -8.79
C ALA A 21 4.26 -5.35 -9.01
N PHE A 22 3.67 -4.83 -10.10
CA PHE A 22 3.76 -3.42 -10.47
C PHE A 22 2.93 -2.50 -9.54
N LEU A 23 2.06 -3.07 -8.73
CA LEU A 23 1.23 -2.36 -7.76
C LEU A 23 1.90 -2.28 -6.38
N LEU A 24 2.98 -3.02 -6.11
CA LEU A 24 3.62 -3.01 -4.79
C LEU A 24 4.02 -1.58 -4.39
N ASP A 25 3.90 -1.23 -3.12
CA ASP A 25 4.39 0.05 -2.61
C ASP A 25 5.92 0.15 -2.62
N ASP A 26 6.46 1.37 -2.68
CA ASP A 26 7.90 1.65 -2.78
C ASP A 26 8.72 1.02 -1.65
N VAL A 27 8.13 0.90 -0.46
CA VAL A 27 8.73 0.25 0.71
C VAL A 27 9.16 -1.19 0.42
N TRP A 28 8.45 -1.87 -0.49
CA TRP A 28 8.80 -3.20 -0.98
C TRP A 28 9.51 -3.16 -2.33
N GLN A 29 9.07 -2.32 -3.28
CA GLN A 29 9.69 -2.28 -4.62
C GLN A 29 11.19 -2.01 -4.58
N ARG A 30 11.64 -1.08 -3.73
CA ARG A 30 13.05 -0.68 -3.63
C ARG A 30 13.93 -1.83 -3.12
N PRO A 31 13.65 -2.47 -1.96
CA PRO A 31 14.39 -3.66 -1.54
C PRO A 31 14.35 -4.79 -2.57
N LEU A 32 13.18 -5.08 -3.16
CA LEU A 32 13.03 -6.12 -4.19
C LEU A 32 13.93 -5.85 -5.40
N ALA A 33 14.01 -4.60 -5.87
CA ALA A 33 14.89 -4.23 -6.98
C ALA A 33 16.37 -4.48 -6.66
N ALA A 34 16.80 -4.24 -5.43
CA ALA A 34 18.17 -4.53 -4.99
C ALA A 34 18.47 -6.04 -4.92
N LEU A 35 17.49 -6.84 -4.45
CA LEU A 35 17.61 -8.30 -4.37
C LEU A 35 17.67 -8.98 -5.75
N LYS A 36 16.98 -8.42 -6.75
CA LYS A 36 16.95 -8.95 -8.13
C LYS A 36 18.24 -8.71 -8.92
N LYS A 37 19.20 -7.96 -8.40
CA LYS A 37 20.49 -7.76 -9.09
C LYS A 37 21.25 -9.09 -9.18
N ARG A 38 22.11 -9.21 -10.21
CA ARG A 38 22.98 -10.39 -10.41
C ARG A 38 23.77 -10.78 -9.16
N LYS A 39 24.20 -9.78 -8.39
CA LYS A 39 24.66 -9.96 -7.00
C LYS A 39 23.60 -9.33 -6.10
N PRO A 40 22.83 -10.11 -5.32
CA PRO A 40 21.79 -9.57 -4.45
C PRO A 40 22.36 -8.54 -3.48
N GLN A 41 21.68 -7.40 -3.35
CA GLN A 41 22.11 -6.30 -2.51
C GLN A 41 21.06 -6.00 -1.43
N PHE A 42 21.54 -5.50 -0.30
CA PHE A 42 20.74 -4.97 0.78
C PHE A 42 20.42 -3.50 0.50
N LEU A 43 19.13 -3.16 0.51
CA LEU A 43 18.62 -1.80 0.42
C LEU A 43 17.41 -1.64 1.33
N PRO A 44 17.59 -1.21 2.58
CA PRO A 44 16.48 -0.81 3.43
C PRO A 44 15.83 0.46 2.89
N PRO A 45 14.56 0.73 3.25
CA PRO A 45 13.86 1.97 2.88
C PRO A 45 14.63 3.24 3.25
N GLU A 46 15.35 3.21 4.38
CA GLU A 46 16.13 4.33 4.92
C GLU A 46 17.40 4.69 4.11
N LEU A 47 17.89 3.79 3.24
CA LEU A 47 19.08 4.04 2.44
C LEU A 47 18.71 4.41 1.01
N GLU A 48 19.52 5.27 0.39
CA GLU A 48 19.36 5.65 -1.01
C GLU A 48 20.06 4.67 -1.94
N THR A 49 21.22 4.15 -1.52
CA THR A 49 22.11 3.35 -2.37
C THR A 49 22.21 1.90 -1.88
N PRO A 50 22.00 0.91 -2.77
CA PRO A 50 22.07 -0.50 -2.40
C PRO A 50 23.52 -0.94 -2.19
N ARG A 51 23.74 -1.83 -1.21
CA ARG A 51 25.09 -2.32 -0.84
C ARG A 51 25.11 -3.83 -0.61
N GLY A 52 26.30 -4.39 -0.38
CA GLY A 52 26.42 -5.79 0.05
C GLY A 52 25.79 -6.03 1.43
N PHE A 53 25.42 -7.29 1.68
CA PHE A 53 25.04 -7.77 3.01
C PHE A 53 26.29 -7.92 3.88
N HIS A 54 26.23 -7.44 5.12
CA HIS A 54 27.33 -7.47 6.08
C HIS A 54 27.00 -8.28 7.35
N SER A 55 25.73 -8.60 7.60
CA SER A 55 25.33 -9.37 8.78
C SER A 55 24.15 -10.31 8.50
N LEU A 56 23.91 -11.24 9.44
CA LEU A 56 22.72 -12.09 9.43
C LEU A 56 21.45 -11.27 9.64
N ASP A 57 21.49 -10.24 10.50
CA ASP A 57 20.33 -9.38 10.75
C ASP A 57 19.85 -8.67 9.48
N GLU A 58 20.78 -8.27 8.60
CA GLU A 58 20.41 -7.68 7.30
C GLU A 58 19.71 -8.68 6.38
N LEU A 59 20.12 -9.95 6.43
CA LEU A 59 19.46 -11.03 5.69
C LEU A 59 18.05 -11.29 6.24
N GLU A 60 17.89 -11.33 7.56
CA GLU A 60 16.57 -11.51 8.19
C GLU A 60 15.65 -10.32 7.94
N ARG A 61 16.18 -9.08 7.94
CA ARG A 61 15.40 -7.90 7.52
C ARG A 61 14.94 -8.01 6.06
N ALA A 62 15.84 -8.39 5.15
CA ALA A 62 15.49 -8.57 3.74
C ALA A 62 14.46 -9.68 3.53
N LYS A 63 14.56 -10.76 4.30
CA LYS A 63 13.57 -11.82 4.35
C LYS A 63 12.22 -11.29 4.83
N GLY A 64 12.19 -10.51 5.91
CA GLY A 64 10.97 -9.90 6.43
C GLY A 64 10.25 -9.02 5.41
N TRP A 65 10.98 -8.20 4.64
CA TRP A 65 10.37 -7.41 3.56
C TRP A 65 9.78 -8.27 2.44
N LEU A 66 10.44 -9.38 2.09
CA LEU A 66 9.88 -10.33 1.12
C LEU A 66 8.65 -11.04 1.68
N ASP A 67 8.69 -11.46 2.95
CA ASP A 67 7.54 -12.10 3.62
C ASP A 67 6.32 -11.17 3.59
N GLU A 68 6.50 -9.88 3.89
CA GLU A 68 5.43 -8.88 3.81
C GLU A 68 4.93 -8.65 2.38
N ALA A 69 5.84 -8.52 1.41
CA ALA A 69 5.47 -8.27 0.02
C ALA A 69 4.73 -9.48 -0.60
N GLU A 70 5.11 -10.71 -0.24
CA GLU A 70 4.41 -11.93 -0.63
C GLU A 70 3.03 -12.05 0.03
N VAL A 71 2.87 -11.56 1.26
CA VAL A 71 1.53 -11.48 1.89
C VAL A 71 0.65 -10.47 1.17
N ALA A 72 1.19 -9.29 0.82
CA ALA A 72 0.46 -8.28 0.06
C ALA A 72 0.04 -8.80 -1.32
N GLU A 73 0.92 -9.49 -2.04
CA GLU A 73 0.60 -10.16 -3.31
C GLU A 73 -0.53 -11.20 -3.13
N LYS A 74 -0.43 -12.10 -2.14
CA LYS A 74 -1.49 -13.10 -1.86
C LYS A 74 -2.85 -12.46 -1.56
N LEU A 75 -2.86 -11.33 -0.84
CA LEU A 75 -4.08 -10.59 -0.60
C LEU A 75 -4.70 -10.11 -1.93
N PHE A 76 -3.90 -9.55 -2.83
CA PHE A 76 -4.37 -8.96 -4.09
C PHE A 76 -4.65 -9.98 -5.20
N GLU A 77 -4.01 -11.16 -5.17
CA GLU A 77 -4.33 -12.26 -6.08
C GLU A 77 -5.52 -13.09 -5.60
N GLY A 78 -5.82 -13.05 -4.30
CA GLY A 78 -6.90 -13.80 -3.67
C GLY A 78 -8.06 -12.92 -3.17
N PRO A 79 -8.21 -12.72 -1.84
CA PRO A 79 -9.41 -12.15 -1.23
C PRO A 79 -9.67 -10.67 -1.57
N LEU A 80 -8.64 -9.92 -1.97
CA LEU A 80 -8.71 -8.52 -2.41
C LEU A 80 -8.46 -8.39 -3.92
N ARG A 81 -8.85 -9.40 -4.71
CA ARG A 81 -8.75 -9.34 -6.17
C ARG A 81 -9.71 -8.29 -6.74
N PHE A 82 -9.18 -7.10 -6.96
CA PHE A 82 -9.93 -5.98 -7.53
C PHE A 82 -9.84 -5.97 -9.05
N ASP A 83 -10.95 -5.60 -9.69
CA ASP A 83 -10.97 -5.31 -11.12
C ASP A 83 -10.44 -3.88 -11.37
N LEU A 84 -9.18 -3.80 -11.79
CA LEU A 84 -8.51 -2.56 -12.13
C LEU A 84 -8.71 -2.15 -13.60
N SER A 85 -9.41 -2.94 -14.42
CA SER A 85 -9.63 -2.61 -15.84
C SER A 85 -10.46 -1.33 -16.03
N SER A 86 -11.32 -1.05 -15.05
CA SER A 86 -12.13 0.17 -14.97
C SER A 86 -11.35 1.40 -14.51
N TRP A 87 -10.07 1.23 -14.13
CA TRP A 87 -9.20 2.34 -13.76
C TRP A 87 -8.75 3.08 -15.02
N GLN A 88 -9.49 4.13 -15.38
CA GLN A 88 -9.01 5.13 -16.33
C GLN A 88 -8.60 6.39 -15.56
N PRO A 89 -7.34 6.82 -15.68
CA PRO A 89 -6.91 8.07 -15.08
C PRO A 89 -7.72 9.24 -15.64
N VAL A 90 -8.41 9.98 -14.77
CA VAL A 90 -9.09 11.21 -15.16
C VAL A 90 -8.04 12.30 -15.39
N ASP A 91 -7.90 12.70 -16.65
CA ASP A 91 -7.08 13.82 -17.16
C ASP A 91 -5.63 13.85 -16.63
N ALA A 92 -4.85 12.81 -16.98
CA ALA A 92 -3.40 12.72 -16.75
C ALA A 92 -2.57 13.87 -17.39
N SER A 93 -3.20 14.77 -18.15
CA SER A 93 -2.56 15.86 -18.87
C SER A 93 -2.25 17.09 -18.01
N LYS A 94 -2.93 17.28 -16.86
CA LYS A 94 -2.77 18.47 -16.00
C LYS A 94 -2.10 18.19 -14.67
N HIS A 95 -2.28 16.99 -14.12
CA HIS A 95 -1.59 16.51 -12.92
C HIS A 95 -1.34 15.01 -13.08
N PRO A 96 -0.08 14.52 -12.98
CA PRO A 96 0.18 13.09 -13.01
C PRO A 96 -0.54 12.45 -11.83
N LEU A 97 -1.47 11.54 -12.13
CA LEU A 97 -2.19 10.81 -11.10
C LEU A 97 -1.20 9.98 -10.29
N PRO A 98 -1.43 9.87 -8.98
CA PRO A 98 -0.51 9.15 -8.15
C PRO A 98 -0.63 7.64 -8.47
N ALA A 99 0.51 6.94 -8.48
CA ALA A 99 0.59 5.54 -8.91
C ALA A 99 -0.44 4.66 -8.18
N PRO A 100 -1.01 3.62 -8.84
CA PRO A 100 -2.03 2.75 -8.25
C PRO A 100 -1.36 1.74 -7.32
N LEU A 101 -0.72 2.19 -6.26
CA LEU A 101 -0.05 1.32 -5.29
C LEU A 101 -1.09 0.51 -4.51
N MET A 102 -0.72 -0.69 -4.06
CA MET A 102 -1.58 -1.62 -3.31
C MET A 102 -2.21 -0.93 -2.11
N SER A 103 -1.43 -0.16 -1.35
CA SER A 103 -1.98 0.62 -0.24
C SER A 103 -3.09 1.57 -0.67
N ARG A 104 -2.86 2.38 -1.70
CA ARG A 104 -3.83 3.35 -2.23
C ARG A 104 -5.08 2.65 -2.77
N ILE A 105 -4.92 1.54 -3.49
CA ILE A 105 -6.04 0.72 -3.98
C ILE A 105 -6.87 0.21 -2.80
N PHE A 106 -6.22 -0.41 -1.82
CA PHE A 106 -6.88 -0.98 -0.66
C PHE A 106 -7.60 0.09 0.18
N LEU A 107 -6.91 1.19 0.50
CA LEU A 107 -7.48 2.31 1.25
C LEU A 107 -8.68 2.92 0.53
N THR A 108 -8.59 3.10 -0.79
CA THR A 108 -9.73 3.57 -1.60
C THR A 108 -10.90 2.59 -1.52
N ALA A 109 -10.64 1.28 -1.61
CA ALA A 109 -11.68 0.27 -1.48
C ALA A 109 -12.32 0.26 -0.08
N LEU A 110 -11.51 0.39 0.96
CA LEU A 110 -11.95 0.50 2.34
C LEU A 110 -12.80 1.75 2.56
N ALA A 111 -12.39 2.90 2.03
CA ALA A 111 -13.15 4.15 2.07
C ALA A 111 -14.53 3.99 1.42
N ASN A 112 -14.61 3.35 0.25
CA ASN A 112 -15.89 3.09 -0.40
C ASN A 112 -16.81 2.21 0.47
N ARG A 113 -16.27 1.17 1.11
CA ARG A 113 -17.02 0.31 2.04
C ARG A 113 -17.53 1.10 3.25
N LEU A 114 -16.68 1.95 3.83
CA LEU A 114 -17.05 2.78 4.98
C LEU A 114 -18.15 3.79 4.62
N LEU A 115 -18.12 4.36 3.42
CA LEU A 115 -19.17 5.23 2.87
C LEU A 115 -20.46 4.47 2.48
N GLY A 116 -20.62 3.21 2.90
CA GLY A 116 -21.80 2.38 2.65
C GLY A 116 -21.83 1.69 1.28
N GLY A 117 -20.73 1.76 0.52
CA GLY A 117 -20.59 1.13 -0.79
C GLY A 117 -20.02 -0.28 -0.75
N LYS A 118 -19.68 -0.80 -1.93
CA LYS A 118 -18.93 -2.05 -2.07
C LYS A 118 -17.45 -1.81 -1.77
N LEU A 119 -16.76 -2.85 -1.29
CA LEU A 119 -15.30 -2.87 -1.23
C LEU A 119 -14.73 -2.93 -2.66
N ALA A 120 -14.49 -1.76 -3.26
CA ALA A 120 -13.95 -1.64 -4.60
C ALA A 120 -13.14 -0.34 -4.72
N PRO A 121 -11.99 -0.32 -5.40
CA PRO A 121 -11.08 0.83 -5.47
C PRO A 121 -11.58 1.91 -6.45
N ARG A 122 -12.85 2.28 -6.34
CA ARG A 122 -13.45 3.33 -7.17
C ARG A 122 -13.03 4.70 -6.64
N PRO A 123 -12.61 5.64 -7.50
CA PRO A 123 -12.27 6.98 -7.04
C PRO A 123 -13.39 7.61 -6.21
N ILE A 124 -13.03 8.17 -5.06
CA ILE A 124 -13.95 8.80 -4.11
C ILE A 124 -14.31 10.19 -4.64
N PRO A 125 -15.60 10.56 -4.77
CA PRO A 125 -15.99 11.93 -5.09
C PRO A 125 -15.47 12.91 -4.04
N ALA A 126 -14.95 14.07 -4.49
CA ALA A 126 -14.38 15.06 -3.58
C ALA A 126 -15.40 15.53 -2.51
N SER A 127 -16.66 15.70 -2.93
CA SER A 127 -17.79 15.99 -2.04
C SER A 127 -17.99 15.01 -0.86
N LYS A 128 -17.47 13.77 -0.94
CA LYS A 128 -17.58 12.76 0.13
C LYS A 128 -16.42 12.77 1.12
N LEU A 129 -15.34 13.51 0.85
CA LEU A 129 -14.13 13.45 1.68
C LEU A 129 -14.37 13.93 3.11
N GLY A 130 -15.14 15.00 3.31
CA GLY A 130 -15.47 15.48 4.65
C GLY A 130 -16.32 14.49 5.45
N ALA A 131 -17.20 13.73 4.79
CA ALA A 131 -17.96 12.66 5.43
C ALA A 131 -17.04 11.48 5.81
N LEU A 132 -16.18 11.05 4.89
CA LEU A 132 -15.19 10.00 5.14
C LEU A 132 -14.28 10.36 6.31
N HIS A 133 -13.74 11.58 6.33
CA HIS A 133 -12.86 12.06 7.40
C HIS A 133 -13.51 11.95 8.78
N ARG A 134 -14.76 12.38 8.94
CA ARG A 134 -15.50 12.23 10.21
C ARG A 134 -15.70 10.77 10.64
N MET A 135 -15.72 9.83 9.70
CA MET A 135 -15.91 8.41 10.01
C MET A 135 -14.60 7.73 10.44
N ILE A 136 -13.48 8.18 9.88
CA ILE A 136 -12.19 7.51 10.09
C ILE A 136 -11.26 8.25 11.04
N THR A 137 -11.54 9.51 11.34
CA THR A 137 -10.70 10.35 12.20
C THR A 137 -11.34 10.57 13.57
N LEU A 138 -10.54 10.44 14.63
CA LEU A 138 -10.83 10.84 16.00
C LEU A 138 -9.65 11.69 16.49
N ASP A 139 -9.91 12.94 16.88
CA ASP A 139 -8.90 13.88 17.38
C ASP A 139 -7.67 14.04 16.47
N GLY A 140 -7.89 14.05 15.15
CA GLY A 140 -6.82 14.18 14.15
C GLY A 140 -6.06 12.89 13.85
N HIS A 141 -6.41 11.79 14.50
CA HIS A 141 -5.80 10.47 14.32
C HIS A 141 -6.79 9.46 13.76
N LEU A 142 -6.28 8.38 13.17
CA LEU A 142 -7.13 7.27 12.75
C LEU A 142 -7.87 6.68 13.95
N HIS A 143 -9.19 6.51 13.79
CA HIS A 143 -10.06 5.95 14.81
C HIS A 143 -9.54 4.57 15.27
N PRO A 144 -9.20 4.37 16.57
CA PRO A 144 -8.52 3.15 17.04
C PRO A 144 -9.29 1.86 16.73
N ARG A 145 -10.61 1.89 16.88
CA ARG A 145 -11.48 0.76 16.56
C ARG A 145 -11.43 0.36 15.07
N LEU A 146 -11.42 1.34 14.16
CA LEU A 146 -11.30 1.06 12.73
C LEU A 146 -9.96 0.38 12.42
N ARG A 147 -8.89 0.82 13.09
CA ARG A 147 -7.57 0.20 12.98
C ARG A 147 -7.59 -1.25 13.42
N GLU A 148 -8.09 -1.52 14.62
CA GLU A 148 -8.18 -2.87 15.18
C GLU A 148 -9.02 -3.80 14.31
N GLU A 149 -10.23 -3.38 13.93
CA GLU A 149 -11.15 -4.18 13.11
C GLU A 149 -10.56 -4.51 11.74
N THR A 150 -9.89 -3.54 11.10
CA THR A 150 -9.28 -3.74 9.79
C THR A 150 -8.05 -4.65 9.85
N VAL A 151 -7.21 -4.49 10.88
CA VAL A 151 -6.03 -5.34 11.09
C VAL A 151 -6.47 -6.78 11.33
N ASN A 152 -7.42 -7.00 12.24
CA ASN A 152 -7.94 -8.33 12.54
C ASN A 152 -8.62 -8.97 11.32
N TRP A 153 -9.34 -8.17 10.53
CA TRP A 153 -9.97 -8.65 9.30
C TRP A 153 -8.92 -9.14 8.29
N LEU A 154 -7.88 -8.35 7.98
CA LEU A 154 -6.86 -8.78 7.00
C LEU A 154 -6.03 -9.96 7.50
N GLU A 155 -5.72 -10.00 8.79
CA GLU A 155 -5.05 -11.14 9.41
C GLU A 155 -5.87 -12.44 9.26
N SER A 156 -7.20 -12.35 9.36
CA SER A 156 -8.09 -13.51 9.17
C SER A 156 -8.19 -13.99 7.72
N LEU A 157 -7.88 -13.12 6.74
CA LEU A 157 -7.93 -13.48 5.32
C LEU A 157 -6.66 -14.19 4.86
N VAL A 158 -5.50 -13.64 5.25
CA VAL A 158 -4.19 -14.20 4.95
C VAL A 158 -3.32 -13.99 6.19
N PRO A 159 -2.71 -15.05 6.77
CA PRO A 159 -1.81 -14.90 7.90
C PRO A 159 -0.68 -13.90 7.60
N GLY A 160 -0.46 -12.95 8.52
CA GLY A 160 0.44 -11.81 8.34
C GLY A 160 -0.20 -10.59 7.65
N GLY A 161 -1.42 -10.71 7.13
CA GLY A 161 -2.15 -9.64 6.45
C GLY A 161 -2.41 -8.41 7.33
N GLY A 162 -2.42 -8.58 8.66
CA GLY A 162 -2.53 -7.48 9.61
C GLY A 162 -1.38 -6.47 9.50
N ARG A 163 -0.16 -6.90 9.15
CA ARG A 163 0.97 -5.98 8.92
C ARG A 163 0.75 -5.09 7.71
N PHE A 164 0.21 -5.65 6.63
CA PHE A 164 -0.18 -4.87 5.45
C PHE A 164 -1.28 -3.85 5.81
N ALA A 165 -2.28 -4.25 6.59
CA ALA A 165 -3.31 -3.33 7.08
C ALA A 165 -2.71 -2.18 7.89
N GLN A 166 -1.80 -2.48 8.83
CA GLN A 166 -1.11 -1.46 9.64
C GLN A 166 -0.36 -0.46 8.77
N PHE A 167 0.42 -0.95 7.80
CA PHE A 167 1.15 -0.10 6.86
C PHE A 167 0.21 0.82 6.08
N CYS A 168 -0.89 0.28 5.54
CA CYS A 168 -1.86 1.08 4.78
C CYS A 168 -2.50 2.15 5.67
N LEU A 169 -3.00 1.76 6.84
CA LEU A 169 -3.72 2.64 7.76
C LEU A 169 -2.82 3.73 8.35
N GLN A 170 -1.52 3.48 8.46
CA GLN A 170 -0.56 4.50 8.86
C GLN A 170 -0.54 5.67 7.87
N GLN A 171 -0.72 5.41 6.57
CA GLN A 171 -0.80 6.49 5.57
C GLN A 171 -2.02 7.39 5.77
N TRP A 172 -3.16 6.83 6.17
CA TRP A 172 -4.31 7.66 6.54
C TRP A 172 -4.04 8.46 7.81
N ASP A 173 -3.44 7.83 8.82
CA ASP A 173 -3.14 8.49 10.09
C ASP A 173 -2.14 9.66 9.93
N GLU A 174 -1.18 9.53 9.02
CA GLU A 174 -0.16 10.55 8.77
C GLU A 174 -0.57 11.61 7.74
N ALA A 175 -1.29 11.21 6.68
CA ALA A 175 -1.51 12.08 5.53
C ALA A 175 -2.96 12.55 5.34
N PHE A 176 -3.94 11.93 5.99
CA PHE A 176 -5.36 12.28 5.81
C PHE A 176 -6.04 12.75 7.10
N CYS A 177 -5.91 12.00 8.18
CA CYS A 177 -6.53 12.30 9.47
C CYS A 177 -6.13 13.68 10.04
N PRO A 178 -4.85 14.13 9.92
CA PRO A 178 -4.44 15.43 10.45
C PRO A 178 -4.99 16.64 9.67
N ILE A 179 -5.54 16.42 8.46
CA ILE A 179 -6.09 17.49 7.64
C ILE A 179 -7.45 17.89 8.20
N THR A 180 -7.59 19.15 8.64
CA THR A 180 -8.89 19.70 9.04
C THR A 180 -9.83 19.74 7.82
N PRO A 181 -11.12 19.38 7.95
CA PRO A 181 -12.06 19.33 6.83
C PRO A 181 -12.09 20.60 5.96
N ASP A 182 -11.99 21.78 6.57
CA ASP A 182 -12.04 23.07 5.85
C ASP A 182 -10.77 23.37 5.03
N LYS A 183 -9.68 22.64 5.27
CA LYS A 183 -8.41 22.74 4.54
C LYS A 183 -8.18 21.55 3.60
N MET A 184 -9.20 20.70 3.43
CA MET A 184 -9.11 19.50 2.63
C MET A 184 -9.20 19.85 1.15
N ASP A 185 -8.06 20.04 0.52
CA ASP A 185 -7.97 20.15 -0.94
C ASP A 185 -7.84 18.75 -1.56
N PRO A 186 -8.82 18.30 -2.36
CA PRO A 186 -8.82 16.97 -2.97
C PRO A 186 -7.57 16.67 -3.80
N ARG A 187 -6.87 17.69 -4.30
CA ARG A 187 -5.65 17.52 -5.11
C ARG A 187 -4.43 17.10 -4.30
N PHE A 188 -4.45 17.31 -2.98
CA PHE A 188 -3.33 17.05 -2.08
C PHE A 188 -3.61 15.96 -1.04
N VAL A 189 -4.78 15.33 -1.10
CA VAL A 189 -5.12 14.22 -0.20
C VAL A 189 -4.33 12.96 -0.59
N GLY A 190 -3.45 12.53 0.32
CA GLY A 190 -2.69 11.28 0.20
C GLY A 190 -3.53 10.03 0.47
N GLY A 191 -3.05 8.87 0.01
CA GLY A 191 -3.64 7.56 0.35
C GLY A 191 -4.99 7.22 -0.29
N LEU A 192 -5.57 8.08 -1.13
CA LEU A 192 -6.87 7.84 -1.80
C LEU A 192 -6.78 8.10 -3.31
N LEU A 193 -7.60 7.39 -4.07
CA LEU A 193 -7.98 7.77 -5.44
C LEU A 193 -9.21 8.69 -5.33
N ILE A 194 -9.12 9.88 -5.91
CA ILE A 194 -10.19 10.89 -5.86
C ILE A 194 -10.69 11.18 -7.26
N ALA A 195 -12.02 11.18 -7.43
CA ALA A 195 -12.63 11.65 -8.65
C ALA A 195 -12.57 13.17 -8.70
N SER A 196 -12.20 13.75 -9.85
CA SER A 196 -12.47 15.16 -10.10
C SER A 196 -13.98 15.33 -10.22
N ASP A 197 -14.58 16.16 -9.37
CA ASP A 197 -15.94 16.62 -9.60
C ASP A 197 -15.90 17.47 -10.88
N THR A 198 -16.31 16.91 -12.02
CA THR A 198 -16.61 17.69 -13.21
C THR A 198 -17.78 18.59 -12.88
N ALA A 199 -17.52 19.90 -12.80
CA ALA A 199 -18.55 20.91 -12.91
C ALA A 199 -19.23 20.86 -14.29
#